data_AF-A0A4S8MZ71-F1
#
_entry.id   AF-A0A4S8MZ71-F1
#
_cell.length_a   1.000
_cell.length_b   1.000
_cell.length_c   1.000
_cell.angle_alpha   90.00
_cell.angle_beta   90.00
_cell.angle_gamma   90.00
#
_symmetry.space_group_name_H-M   'P 1'
#
loop_
_entity.id
_entity.type
_entity.pdbx_description
1 polymer ?
#
loop_
_entity_poly.entity_id
_entity_poly.type
_entity_poly.pdbx_seq_one_letter_code
_entity_poly.pdbx_strand_id
1 'polypeptide(L)'
;MGASQSRPELVDEKVFRVEQPIQFSPDVVDQLSDHTASPTPTPERQSTLDEHIRSRIQNEVKQLRKEEEEVHKAIHSALEKENLDREKAMAGDASESGETGAGTIKSSAALFGDLEEIRAKIERFQARKELSNYPEIKSSQEALLSCYKAHPTTALECWREVSKFKASVAQLEQESFKTLH
;
A
#
# COMPACT_ATOMS: atom_id res chain seq x y z
N MET A 1 -24.32 21.55 -58.87
CA MET A 1 -23.87 20.82 -57.66
C MET A 1 -23.17 19.57 -58.17
N GLY A 2 -21.85 19.40 -58.23
CA GLY A 2 -20.76 19.94 -57.41
C GLY A 2 -20.05 18.76 -56.73
N ALA A 3 -19.46 17.84 -57.50
CA ALA A 3 -18.86 16.62 -56.96
C ALA A 3 -17.71 16.12 -57.86
N SER A 4 -16.49 16.60 -57.60
CA SER A 4 -15.22 15.93 -57.95
C SER A 4 -14.01 16.86 -57.71
N GLN A 5 -13.77 17.35 -56.49
CA GLN A 5 -12.51 18.03 -56.16
C GLN A 5 -12.08 17.72 -54.73
N SER A 6 -11.50 16.53 -54.54
CA SER A 6 -10.63 16.24 -53.39
C SER A 6 -9.90 14.91 -53.61
N ARG A 7 -8.96 14.91 -54.55
CA ARG A 7 -7.77 14.07 -54.47
C ARG A 7 -6.64 15.06 -54.19
N PRO A 8 -5.81 14.89 -53.14
CA PRO A 8 -4.57 15.64 -53.08
C PRO A 8 -3.76 15.20 -54.30
N GLU A 9 -3.70 16.11 -55.26
CA GLU A 9 -2.81 16.08 -56.40
C GLU A 9 -1.43 15.76 -55.85
N LEU A 10 -0.88 14.63 -56.30
CA LEU A 10 0.46 14.18 -56.01
C LEU A 10 1.36 15.38 -56.23
N VAL A 11 1.89 15.94 -55.13
CA VAL A 11 2.95 16.95 -55.21
C VAL A 11 3.99 16.33 -56.12
N ASP A 12 4.17 16.92 -57.30
CA ASP A 12 5.19 16.54 -58.27
C ASP A 12 6.51 16.36 -57.52
N GLU A 13 6.82 15.11 -57.18
CA GLU A 13 8.10 14.74 -56.64
C GLU A 13 9.07 14.95 -57.80
N LYS A 14 9.71 16.11 -57.83
CA LYS A 14 10.76 16.43 -58.80
C LYS A 14 11.93 15.50 -58.53
N VAL A 15 11.86 14.29 -59.08
CA VAL A 15 12.94 13.33 -59.10
C VAL A 15 13.97 13.85 -60.10
N PHE A 16 14.98 14.56 -59.59
CA PHE A 16 16.15 14.94 -60.37
C PHE A 16 16.95 13.68 -60.70
N ARG A 17 16.73 13.11 -61.89
CA ARG A 17 17.60 12.07 -62.43
C ARG A 17 18.87 12.74 -62.93
N VAL A 18 20.00 12.43 -62.30
CA VAL A 18 21.31 12.81 -62.80
C VAL A 18 21.56 11.99 -64.07
N GLU A 19 21.29 12.59 -65.23
CA GLU A 19 21.51 12.00 -66.56
C GLU A 19 23.00 11.92 -66.95
N GLN A 20 23.89 12.47 -66.13
CA GLN A 20 25.34 12.33 -66.34
C GLN A 20 25.83 11.01 -65.74
N PRO A 21 26.54 10.17 -66.51
CA PRO A 21 27.12 8.94 -65.97
C PRO A 21 28.13 9.31 -64.88
N ILE A 22 27.83 8.92 -63.64
CA ILE A 22 28.73 9.09 -62.50
C ILE A 22 29.90 8.14 -62.74
N GLN A 23 31.02 8.68 -63.24
CA GLN A 23 32.26 7.92 -63.37
C GLN A 23 33.05 8.06 -62.08
N PHE A 24 33.19 6.96 -61.36
CA PHE A 24 34.09 6.88 -60.22
C PHE A 24 35.52 6.66 -60.74
N SER A 25 36.50 7.24 -60.08
CA SER A 25 37.90 6.93 -60.37
C SER A 25 38.15 5.43 -60.17
N PRO A 26 38.93 4.77 -61.04
CA PRO A 26 39.16 3.33 -60.97
C PRO A 26 39.72 2.87 -59.62
N ASP A 27 40.51 3.73 -58.96
CA ASP A 27 41.11 3.48 -57.64
C ASP A 27 40.06 3.30 -56.53
N VAL A 28 38.97 4.09 -56.59
CA VAL A 28 37.85 3.97 -55.63
C VAL A 28 37.03 2.72 -55.92
N VAL A 29 36.89 2.35 -57.20
CA VAL A 29 36.17 1.13 -57.60
C VAL A 29 36.94 -0.10 -57.14
N ASP A 30 38.25 -0.14 -57.35
CA ASP A 30 39.14 -1.23 -56.92
C ASP A 30 39.12 -1.39 -55.39
N GLN A 31 39.24 -0.28 -54.64
CA GLN A 31 39.11 -0.30 -53.18
C GLN A 31 37.76 -0.86 -52.71
N LEU A 32 36.65 -0.43 -53.33
CA LEU A 32 35.33 -0.94 -52.98
C LEU A 32 35.19 -2.43 -53.33
N SER A 33 35.70 -2.89 -54.48
CA SER A 33 35.68 -4.31 -54.85
C SER A 33 36.53 -5.16 -53.91
N ASP A 34 37.72 -4.69 -53.51
CA ASP A 34 38.58 -5.38 -52.54
C ASP A 34 37.90 -5.49 -51.17
N HIS A 35 37.20 -4.43 -50.74
CA HIS A 35 36.42 -4.45 -49.50
C HIS A 35 35.19 -5.36 -49.57
N THR A 36 34.56 -5.55 -50.74
CA THR A 36 33.43 -6.49 -50.88
C THR A 36 33.84 -7.96 -50.78
N ALA A 37 35.11 -8.29 -51.08
CA ALA A 37 35.64 -9.64 -50.90
C ALA A 37 35.97 -9.97 -49.44
N SER A 38 36.18 -8.94 -48.60
CA SER A 38 36.43 -9.13 -47.17
C SER A 38 35.12 -9.33 -46.39
N PRO A 39 34.96 -10.40 -45.60
CA PRO A 39 33.73 -10.67 -44.83
C PRO A 39 33.58 -9.76 -43.60
N THR A 40 34.54 -8.88 -43.31
CA THR A 40 34.61 -8.07 -42.09
C THR A 40 34.67 -6.58 -42.45
N PRO A 41 33.79 -5.72 -41.89
CA PRO A 41 33.85 -4.29 -42.16
C PRO A 41 35.15 -3.68 -41.64
N THR A 42 35.59 -2.58 -42.27
CA THR A 42 36.70 -1.78 -41.75
C THR A 42 36.37 -1.23 -40.36
N PRO A 43 37.38 -0.99 -39.49
CA PRO A 43 37.14 -0.57 -38.10
C PRO A 43 36.34 0.75 -38.00
N GLU A 44 36.54 1.69 -38.92
CA GLU A 44 35.78 2.95 -38.99
C GLU A 44 34.30 2.73 -39.36
N ARG A 45 34.03 1.78 -40.26
CA ARG A 45 32.66 1.39 -40.61
C ARG A 45 32.00 0.61 -39.46
N GLN A 46 32.78 -0.15 -38.72
CA GLN A 46 32.27 -0.87 -37.55
C GLN A 46 31.88 0.08 -36.42
N SER A 47 32.69 1.12 -36.15
CA SER A 47 32.35 2.12 -35.11
C SER A 47 31.08 2.90 -35.44
N THR A 48 30.90 3.30 -36.70
CA THR A 48 29.68 4.02 -37.14
C THR A 48 28.45 3.12 -37.07
N LEU A 49 28.59 1.85 -37.43
CA LEU A 49 27.52 0.85 -37.32
C LEU A 49 27.14 0.60 -35.85
N ASP A 50 28.14 0.44 -34.97
CA ASP A 50 27.93 0.25 -33.53
C ASP A 50 27.25 1.46 -32.88
N GLU A 51 27.64 2.67 -33.26
CA GLU A 51 27.00 3.90 -32.77
C GLU A 51 25.54 3.97 -33.22
N HIS A 52 25.25 3.65 -34.48
CA HIS A 52 23.89 3.59 -34.99
C HIS A 52 23.06 2.53 -34.24
N ILE A 53 23.61 1.33 -34.03
CA ILE A 53 22.95 0.25 -33.29
C ILE A 53 22.66 0.69 -31.86
N ARG A 54 23.64 1.29 -31.15
CA ARG A 54 23.45 1.81 -29.80
C ARG A 54 22.34 2.87 -29.75
N SER A 55 22.32 3.79 -30.72
CA SER A 55 21.28 4.82 -30.80
C SER A 55 19.89 4.21 -30.94
N ARG A 56 19.75 3.17 -31.78
CA ARG A 56 18.49 2.47 -31.98
C ARG A 56 18.07 1.71 -30.72
N ILE A 57 18.97 0.95 -30.12
CA ILE A 57 18.71 0.24 -28.86
C ILE A 57 18.27 1.22 -27.77
N GLN A 58 18.91 2.38 -27.65
CA GLN A 58 18.52 3.38 -26.65
C GLN A 58 17.11 3.94 -26.91
N ASN A 59 16.74 4.14 -28.17
CA ASN A 59 15.40 4.59 -28.52
C ASN A 59 14.34 3.53 -28.21
N GLU A 60 14.60 2.27 -28.58
CA GLU A 60 13.71 1.13 -28.30
C GLU A 60 13.56 0.92 -26.78
N VAL A 61 14.64 0.96 -26.01
CA VAL A 61 14.59 0.82 -24.53
C VAL A 61 13.78 1.96 -23.90
N LYS A 62 13.92 3.19 -24.40
CA LYS A 62 13.12 4.33 -23.92
C LYS A 62 11.64 4.13 -24.24
N GLN A 63 11.31 3.58 -25.39
CA GLN A 63 9.94 3.28 -25.77
C GLN A 63 9.35 2.19 -24.87
N LEU A 64 10.06 1.07 -24.70
CA LEU A 64 9.63 -0.03 -23.82
C LEU A 64 9.38 0.43 -22.39
N ARG A 65 10.23 1.29 -21.82
CA ARG A 65 10.01 1.84 -20.47
C ARG A 65 8.72 2.66 -20.35
N LYS A 66 8.34 3.39 -21.39
CA LYS A 66 7.08 4.15 -21.41
C LYS A 66 5.88 3.20 -21.45
N GLU A 67 5.94 2.20 -22.32
CA GLU A 67 4.91 1.17 -22.42
C GLU A 67 4.76 0.40 -21.10
N GLU A 68 5.87 0.05 -20.42
CA GLU A 68 5.85 -0.56 -19.08
C GLU A 68 5.18 0.35 -18.04
N GLU A 69 5.48 1.65 -18.04
CA GLU A 69 4.86 2.61 -17.11
C GLU A 69 3.34 2.73 -17.35
N GLU A 70 2.92 2.74 -18.62
CA GLU A 70 1.51 2.75 -19.00
C GLU A 70 0.78 1.48 -18.57
N VAL A 71 1.38 0.31 -18.80
CA VAL A 71 0.84 -0.98 -18.33
C VAL A 71 0.76 -1.01 -16.82
N HIS A 72 1.79 -0.55 -16.11
CA HIS A 72 1.80 -0.49 -14.65
C HIS A 72 0.69 0.41 -14.11
N LYS A 73 0.47 1.58 -14.71
CA LYS A 73 -0.64 2.48 -14.37
C LYS A 73 -2.01 1.85 -14.63
N ALA A 74 -2.15 1.15 -15.75
CA ALA A 74 -3.38 0.44 -16.10
C ALA A 74 -3.69 -0.67 -15.09
N ILE A 75 -2.69 -1.47 -14.70
CA ILE A 75 -2.81 -2.50 -13.67
C ILE A 75 -3.21 -1.87 -12.33
N HIS A 76 -2.54 -0.80 -11.91
CA HIS A 76 -2.86 -0.13 -10.65
C HIS A 76 -4.30 0.41 -10.65
N SER A 77 -4.73 1.05 -11.73
CA SER A 77 -6.11 1.53 -11.86
C SER A 77 -7.13 0.40 -11.89
N ALA A 78 -6.82 -0.73 -12.53
CA ALA A 78 -7.69 -1.90 -12.55
C ALA A 78 -7.82 -2.53 -11.16
N LEU A 79 -6.72 -2.66 -10.42
CA LEU A 79 -6.71 -3.18 -9.07
C LEU A 79 -7.44 -2.25 -8.08
N GLU A 80 -7.29 -0.94 -8.23
CA GLU A 80 -8.04 0.04 -7.43
C GLU A 80 -9.55 -0.07 -7.70
N LYS A 81 -9.96 -0.17 -8.97
CA LYS A 81 -11.36 -0.40 -9.34
C LYS A 81 -11.88 -1.73 -8.80
N GLU A 82 -11.12 -2.81 -8.94
CA GLU A 82 -11.49 -4.12 -8.39
C GLU A 82 -11.66 -4.05 -6.87
N ASN A 83 -10.73 -3.39 -6.17
CA ASN A 83 -10.82 -3.23 -4.73
C ASN A 83 -12.07 -2.43 -4.34
N LEU A 84 -12.36 -1.32 -5.04
CA LEU A 84 -13.58 -0.53 -4.82
C LEU A 84 -14.85 -1.32 -5.14
N ASP A 85 -14.87 -2.11 -6.22
CA ASP A 85 -16.02 -2.91 -6.61
C ASP A 85 -16.22 -4.09 -5.67
N ARG A 86 -15.13 -4.68 -5.15
CA ARG A 86 -15.14 -5.67 -4.08
C ARG A 86 -15.64 -5.06 -2.77
N GLU A 87 -15.18 -3.88 -2.39
CA GLU A 87 -15.70 -3.16 -1.22
C GLU A 87 -17.18 -2.83 -1.37
N LYS A 88 -17.63 -2.38 -2.56
CA LYS A 88 -19.05 -2.14 -2.83
C LYS A 88 -19.88 -3.42 -2.82
N ALA A 89 -19.38 -4.52 -3.38
CA ALA A 89 -20.05 -5.82 -3.33
C ALA A 89 -20.17 -6.31 -1.87
N MET A 90 -19.10 -6.21 -1.08
CA MET A 90 -19.12 -6.57 0.33
C MET A 90 -19.95 -5.61 1.19
N ALA A 91 -20.14 -4.35 0.78
CA ALA A 91 -21.02 -3.39 1.44
C ALA A 91 -22.48 -3.48 0.98
N GLY A 92 -22.73 -3.98 -0.24
CA GLY A 92 -24.04 -4.03 -0.90
C GLY A 92 -24.84 -5.31 -0.63
N ASP A 93 -24.19 -6.38 -0.17
CA ASP A 93 -24.84 -7.65 0.22
C ASP A 93 -25.29 -7.68 1.71
N ALA A 94 -25.60 -6.50 2.27
CA ALA A 94 -26.17 -6.35 3.60
C ALA A 94 -27.70 -6.14 3.58
N SER A 95 -28.35 -6.23 2.41
CA SER A 95 -29.79 -6.00 2.26
C SER A 95 -30.64 -7.25 1.97
N GLU A 96 -30.06 -8.40 1.65
CA GLU A 96 -30.83 -9.64 1.45
C GLU A 96 -29.99 -10.86 1.84
N SER A 97 -29.91 -11.18 3.14
CA SER A 97 -29.82 -12.55 3.65
C SER A 97 -29.71 -12.52 5.17
N GLY A 98 -30.85 -12.71 5.83
CA GLY A 98 -30.84 -13.11 7.22
C GLY A 98 -30.32 -14.54 7.33
N GLU A 99 -29.12 -14.74 7.84
CA GLU A 99 -28.83 -15.88 8.72
C GLU A 99 -27.48 -15.72 9.42
N THR A 100 -27.47 -16.16 10.67
CA THR A 100 -26.38 -16.20 11.62
C THR A 100 -25.30 -17.19 11.19
N GLY A 101 -24.08 -16.73 10.88
CA GLY A 101 -22.97 -17.66 10.66
C GLY A 101 -21.68 -16.99 10.21
N ALA A 102 -20.74 -16.84 11.15
CA ALA A 102 -19.31 -16.61 11.00
C ALA A 102 -18.76 -16.37 9.58
N GLY A 103 -18.33 -15.13 9.31
CA GLY A 103 -17.43 -14.83 8.18
C GLY A 103 -17.75 -13.58 7.36
N THR A 104 -18.43 -12.57 7.92
CA THR A 104 -18.52 -11.27 7.24
C THR A 104 -17.14 -10.60 7.29
N ILE A 105 -16.47 -10.49 6.14
CA ILE A 105 -15.24 -9.69 6.01
C ILE A 105 -15.70 -8.24 6.08
N LYS A 106 -15.85 -7.73 7.30
CA LYS A 106 -16.20 -6.33 7.56
C LYS A 106 -15.21 -5.45 6.80
N SER A 107 -15.72 -4.50 6.02
CA SER A 107 -14.88 -3.53 5.30
C SER A 107 -13.91 -2.85 6.27
N SER A 108 -12.76 -2.39 5.76
CA SER A 108 -11.72 -1.72 6.56
C SER A 108 -12.31 -0.63 7.46
N ALA A 109 -13.27 0.15 6.95
CA ALA A 109 -14.01 1.17 7.69
C ALA A 109 -14.87 0.61 8.84
N ALA A 110 -15.57 -0.52 8.64
CA ALA A 110 -16.34 -1.17 9.70
C ALA A 110 -15.42 -1.75 10.79
N LEU A 111 -14.25 -2.27 10.42
CA LEU A 111 -13.24 -2.72 11.39
C LEU A 111 -12.67 -1.56 12.21
N PHE A 112 -12.43 -0.40 11.60
CA PHE A 112 -12.00 0.79 12.35
C PHE A 112 -13.07 1.25 13.36
N GLY A 113 -14.35 1.22 12.98
CA GLY A 113 -15.46 1.52 13.88
C GLY A 113 -15.53 0.53 15.06
N ASP A 114 -15.42 -0.76 14.79
CA ASP A 114 -15.42 -1.81 15.82
C ASP A 114 -14.23 -1.67 16.77
N LEU A 115 -13.04 -1.36 16.26
CA LEU A 115 -11.84 -1.14 17.08
C LEU A 115 -12.00 0.07 18.01
N GLU A 116 -12.60 1.15 17.51
CA GLU A 116 -12.85 2.34 18.32
C GLU A 116 -13.92 2.08 19.38
N GLU A 117 -14.96 1.30 19.06
CA GLU A 117 -15.96 0.87 20.05
C GLU A 117 -15.33 -0.01 21.14
N ILE A 118 -14.45 -0.93 20.76
CA ILE A 118 -13.72 -1.78 21.73
C ILE A 118 -12.83 -0.93 22.62
N ARG A 119 -12.08 0.03 22.07
CA ARG A 119 -11.26 0.97 22.85
C ARG A 119 -12.10 1.75 23.84
N ALA A 120 -13.21 2.34 23.39
CA ALA A 120 -14.12 3.09 24.24
C ALA A 120 -14.74 2.21 25.35
N LYS A 121 -15.06 0.94 25.08
CA LYS A 121 -15.53 -0.01 26.10
C LYS A 121 -14.45 -0.33 27.13
N ILE A 122 -13.20 -0.51 26.70
CA ILE A 122 -12.07 -0.77 27.59
C ILE A 122 -11.81 0.44 28.49
N GLU A 123 -11.78 1.66 27.93
CA GLU A 123 -11.60 2.89 28.69
C GLU A 123 -12.72 3.10 29.71
N ARG A 124 -13.98 2.90 29.32
CA ARG A 124 -15.13 2.96 30.24
C ARG A 124 -15.02 1.92 31.35
N PHE A 125 -14.56 0.71 31.04
CA PHE A 125 -14.37 -0.34 32.04
C PHE A 125 -13.22 -0.03 32.99
N GLN A 126 -12.09 0.46 32.47
CA GLN A 126 -10.95 0.88 33.27
C GLN A 126 -11.33 2.05 34.19
N ALA A 127 -12.01 3.08 33.67
CA ALA A 127 -12.49 4.22 34.47
C ALA A 127 -13.45 3.79 35.61
N ARG A 128 -14.28 2.76 35.39
CA ARG A 128 -15.13 2.18 36.46
C ARG A 128 -14.33 1.37 37.47
N LYS A 129 -13.30 0.65 37.01
CA LYS A 129 -12.45 -0.22 37.83
C LYS A 129 -11.39 0.56 38.61
N GLU A 130 -11.05 1.78 38.21
CA GLU A 130 -10.15 2.61 38.98
C GLU A 130 -10.67 2.75 40.41
N LEU A 131 -9.84 2.32 41.37
CA LEU A 131 -10.09 2.43 42.80
C LEU A 131 -10.26 3.90 43.27
N SER A 132 -10.20 4.89 42.36
CA SER A 132 -10.55 6.30 42.60
C SER A 132 -11.97 6.47 43.12
N ASN A 133 -12.88 5.59 42.72
CA ASN A 133 -14.29 5.64 43.13
C ASN A 133 -14.53 5.15 44.58
N TYR A 134 -13.54 4.52 45.23
CA TYR A 134 -13.69 3.94 46.57
C TYR A 134 -12.54 4.37 47.50
N PRO A 135 -12.54 5.64 47.97
CA PRO A 135 -11.47 6.20 48.80
C PRO A 135 -11.34 5.50 50.16
N GLU A 136 -12.43 4.93 50.69
CA GLU A 136 -12.41 4.19 51.95
C GLU A 136 -11.57 2.92 51.89
N ILE A 137 -11.55 2.21 50.75
CA ILE A 137 -10.72 1.03 50.57
C ILE A 137 -9.27 1.39 50.36
N LYS A 138 -9.00 2.45 49.60
CA LYS A 138 -7.63 2.95 49.43
C LYS A 138 -7.01 3.34 50.76
N SER A 139 -7.76 4.08 51.59
CA SER A 139 -7.27 4.46 52.93
C SER A 139 -7.08 3.28 53.87
N SER A 140 -7.99 2.29 53.87
CA SER A 140 -7.83 1.08 54.68
C SER A 140 -6.69 0.18 54.18
N GLN A 141 -6.46 0.12 52.86
CA GLN A 141 -5.32 -0.53 52.23
C GLN A 141 -4.00 0.15 52.59
N GLU A 142 -3.93 1.48 52.52
CA GLU A 142 -2.73 2.25 52.88
C GLU A 142 -2.40 2.10 54.37
N ALA A 143 -3.40 2.12 55.26
CA ALA A 143 -3.23 1.87 56.69
C ALA A 143 -2.75 0.44 56.98
N LEU A 144 -3.21 -0.53 56.21
CA LEU A 144 -2.72 -1.90 56.25
C LEU A 144 -1.26 -2.02 55.84
N LEU A 145 -0.92 -1.42 54.70
CA LEU A 145 0.43 -1.44 54.16
C LEU A 145 1.41 -0.71 55.08
N SER A 146 0.99 0.39 55.71
CA SER A 146 1.82 1.12 56.69
C SER A 146 2.04 0.29 57.95
N CYS A 147 1.03 -0.41 58.46
CA CYS A 147 1.17 -1.29 59.62
C CYS A 147 2.14 -2.45 59.33
N TYR A 148 1.98 -3.13 58.18
CA TYR A 148 2.88 -4.24 57.82
C TYR A 148 4.32 -3.78 57.58
N LYS A 149 4.53 -2.56 57.06
CA LYS A 149 5.86 -1.96 56.92
C LYS A 149 6.50 -1.66 58.29
N ALA A 150 5.71 -1.23 59.26
CA ALA A 150 6.17 -0.96 60.62
C ALA A 150 6.47 -2.26 61.42
N HIS A 151 5.79 -3.36 61.08
CA HIS A 151 5.86 -4.64 61.80
C HIS A 151 6.26 -5.82 60.88
N PRO A 152 7.51 -5.86 60.36
CA PRO A 152 7.94 -6.87 59.40
C PRO A 152 8.05 -8.29 59.98
N THR A 153 8.35 -8.42 61.27
CA THR A 153 8.48 -9.72 61.96
C THR A 153 7.29 -10.06 62.85
N THR A 154 6.37 -9.12 63.05
CA THR A 154 5.21 -9.25 63.95
C THR A 154 3.90 -8.92 63.22
N ALA A 155 3.65 -9.63 62.12
CA ALA A 155 2.50 -9.41 61.25
C ALA A 155 1.12 -9.60 61.93
N LEU A 156 1.08 -10.30 63.07
CA LEU A 156 -0.15 -10.54 63.83
C LEU A 156 -0.68 -9.28 64.55
N GLU A 157 0.17 -8.26 64.79
CA GLU A 157 -0.24 -7.00 65.43
C GLU A 157 -1.19 -6.17 64.55
N CYS A 158 -1.10 -6.32 63.22
CA CYS A 158 -1.89 -5.58 62.23
C CYS A 158 -3.31 -6.15 61.99
N TRP A 159 -3.81 -7.01 62.88
CA TRP A 159 -5.10 -7.70 62.70
C TRP A 159 -6.29 -6.74 62.66
N ARG A 160 -6.20 -5.59 63.33
CA ARG A 160 -7.27 -4.57 63.38
C ARG A 160 -7.44 -3.91 62.01
N GLU A 161 -6.34 -3.56 61.37
CA GLU A 161 -6.27 -2.97 60.04
C GLU A 161 -6.75 -3.99 58.99
N VAL A 162 -6.39 -5.27 59.14
CA VAL A 162 -6.89 -6.36 58.27
C VAL A 162 -8.39 -6.50 58.40
N SER A 163 -8.93 -6.44 59.61
CA SER A 163 -10.36 -6.57 59.86
C SER A 163 -11.15 -5.40 59.25
N LYS A 164 -10.62 -4.17 59.35
CA LYS A 164 -11.19 -2.97 58.74
C LYS A 164 -11.18 -3.05 57.21
N PHE A 165 -10.07 -3.46 56.60
CA PHE A 165 -10.00 -3.65 55.16
C PHE A 165 -10.98 -4.71 54.67
N LYS A 166 -11.04 -5.88 55.33
CA LYS A 166 -12.00 -6.94 55.00
C LYS A 166 -13.45 -6.46 55.09
N ALA A 167 -13.79 -5.66 56.10
CA ALA A 167 -15.13 -5.07 56.22
C ALA A 167 -15.44 -4.12 55.06
N SER A 168 -14.49 -3.25 54.68
CA SER A 168 -14.66 -2.31 53.56
C SER A 168 -14.79 -3.02 52.20
N VAL A 169 -14.04 -4.11 51.99
CA VAL A 169 -14.14 -4.93 50.78
C VAL A 169 -15.46 -5.69 50.75
N ALA A 170 -15.92 -6.25 51.86
CA ALA A 170 -17.19 -6.96 51.93
C ALA A 170 -18.39 -6.04 51.63
N GLN A 171 -18.35 -4.78 52.05
CA GLN A 171 -19.36 -3.78 51.70
C GLN A 171 -19.36 -3.50 50.19
N LEU A 172 -18.18 -3.34 49.60
CA LEU A 172 -18.02 -3.15 48.16
C LEU A 172 -18.54 -4.32 47.34
N GLU A 173 -18.19 -5.54 47.76
CA GLU A 173 -18.66 -6.76 47.11
C GLU A 173 -20.19 -6.80 47.12
N GLN A 174 -20.83 -6.51 48.25
CA GLN A 174 -22.29 -6.42 48.35
C GLN A 174 -22.90 -5.36 47.42
N GLU A 175 -22.29 -4.19 47.29
CA GLU A 175 -22.74 -3.15 46.35
C GLU A 175 -22.57 -3.60 44.90
N SER A 176 -21.43 -4.19 44.56
CA SER A 176 -21.16 -4.68 43.20
C SER A 176 -22.14 -5.78 42.79
N PHE A 177 -22.45 -6.72 43.69
CA PHE A 177 -23.45 -7.76 43.44
C PHE A 177 -24.87 -7.20 43.25
N LYS A 178 -25.23 -6.11 43.95
CA LYS A 178 -26.52 -5.44 43.74
C LYS A 178 -26.63 -4.73 42.39
N THR A 179 -25.52 -4.22 41.85
CA THR A 179 -25.50 -3.54 40.55
C THR A 179 -25.47 -4.47 39.35
N LEU A 180 -25.18 -5.76 39.56
CA LEU A 180 -25.11 -6.79 38.52
C LEU A 180 -26.46 -7.48 38.25
N HIS A 181 -27.48 -7.19 39.06
CA HIS A 181 -28.79 -7.86 39.05
C HIS A 181 -29.92 -6.90 38.67
#